data_AF-A0A1K1R442-F1
#
_entry.id   AF-A0A1K1R442-F1
#
_cell.length_a   1.000
_cell.length_b   1.000
_cell.length_c   1.000
_cell.angle_alpha   90.00
_cell.angle_beta   90.00
_cell.angle_gamma   90.00
#
_symmetry.space_group_name_H-M   'P 1'
#
loop_
_entity.id
_entity.type
_entity.pdbx_description
1 polymer ?
#
loop_
_entity_poly.entity_id
_entity_poly.type
_entity_poly.pdbx_seq_one_letter_code
_entity_poly.pdbx_strand_id
1 'polypeptide(L)'
;MNIDRMEFLAWMERLMGRLDMLGDNINELQKKRNSIDGEELLDNQDLLQMLKISNRSLQRYRSIGKLPYYTISGKLYYKLSDVHQFIRESFNPPTTKLSANK
;
A
#
# COMPACT_ATOMS: atom_id res chain seq x y z
N MET A 1 24.06 3.13 -41.54
CA MET A 1 24.78 4.00 -40.58
C MET A 1 25.13 3.12 -39.39
N ASN A 2 26.42 2.87 -39.12
CA ASN A 2 26.83 2.14 -37.92
C ASN A 2 26.83 3.14 -36.76
N ILE A 3 26.06 2.84 -35.72
CA ILE A 3 26.05 3.64 -34.50
C ILE A 3 27.34 3.32 -33.74
N ASP A 4 28.11 4.35 -33.41
CA ASP A 4 29.31 4.17 -32.59
C ASP A 4 28.92 3.78 -31.15
N ARG A 5 29.81 3.04 -30.48
CA ARG A 5 29.60 2.58 -29.10
C ARG A 5 29.37 3.73 -28.14
N MET A 6 30.04 4.88 -28.31
CA MET A 6 29.83 6.04 -27.43
C MET A 6 28.45 6.65 -27.65
N GLU A 7 28.00 6.77 -28.90
CA GLU A 7 26.66 7.28 -29.21
C GLU A 7 25.56 6.39 -28.64
N PHE A 8 25.72 5.06 -28.74
CA PHE A 8 24.79 4.11 -28.15
C PHE A 8 24.71 4.24 -26.62
N LEU A 9 25.86 4.32 -25.94
CA LEU A 9 25.90 4.45 -24.47
C LEU A 9 25.28 5.77 -24.01
N ALA A 10 25.61 6.89 -24.66
CA ALA A 10 25.03 8.19 -24.33
C ALA A 10 23.51 8.22 -24.55
N TRP A 11 23.02 7.56 -25.61
CA TRP A 11 21.59 7.42 -25.84
C TRP A 11 20.91 6.56 -24.76
N MET A 12 21.52 5.44 -24.38
CA MET A 12 21.01 4.55 -23.33
C MET A 12 20.98 5.23 -21.97
N GLU A 13 22.00 6.01 -21.59
CA GLU A 13 21.99 6.77 -20.34
C GLU A 13 20.84 7.79 -20.32
N ARG A 14 20.61 8.50 -21.43
CA ARG A 14 19.49 9.44 -21.54
C ARG A 14 18.15 8.73 -21.49
N LEU A 15 18.04 7.53 -22.05
CA LEU A 15 16.84 6.71 -21.97
C LEU A 15 16.57 6.25 -20.53
N MET A 16 17.59 5.73 -19.85
CA MET A 16 17.51 5.31 -18.45
C MET A 16 17.08 6.49 -17.56
N GLY A 17 17.71 7.66 -17.70
CA GLY A 17 17.32 8.84 -16.94
C GLY A 17 15.87 9.29 -17.19
N ARG A 18 15.34 9.11 -18.41
CA ARG A 18 13.92 9.38 -18.70
C ARG A 18 12.99 8.32 -18.10
N LEU A 19 13.41 7.06 -18.07
CA LEU A 19 12.64 5.97 -17.45
C LEU A 19 12.57 6.19 -15.92
N ASP A 20 13.66 6.60 -15.29
CA ASP A 20 13.70 6.90 -13.86
C ASP A 20 12.76 8.07 -13.52
N MET A 21 12.84 9.19 -14.26
CA MET A 21 11.92 10.33 -14.08
C MET A 21 10.44 9.93 -14.27
N LEU A 22 10.16 9.01 -15.21
CA LEU A 22 8.81 8.49 -15.41
C LEU A 22 8.35 7.64 -14.22
N GLY A 23 9.25 6.83 -13.66
CA GLY A 23 9.00 6.08 -12.42
C GLY A 23 8.67 7.00 -11.24
N ASP A 24 9.45 8.06 -11.05
CA ASP A 24 9.22 9.04 -9.98
C ASP A 24 7.87 9.75 -10.11
N ASN A 25 7.53 10.21 -11.32
CA ASN A 25 6.25 10.86 -11.59
C ASN A 25 5.06 9.93 -11.33
N ILE A 26 5.16 8.65 -11.70
CA ILE A 26 4.11 7.66 -11.43
C ILE A 26 3.94 7.48 -9.92
N ASN A 27 5.04 7.37 -9.17
CA ASN A 27 5.01 7.24 -7.72
C ASN A 27 4.35 8.46 -7.05
N GLU A 28 4.66 9.68 -7.51
CA GLU A 28 4.03 10.90 -6.99
C GLU A 28 2.53 10.95 -7.29
N LEU A 29 2.10 10.58 -8.50
CA LEU A 29 0.70 10.53 -8.88
C LEU A 29 -0.07 9.51 -8.05
N GLN A 30 0.52 8.34 -7.77
CA GLN A 30 -0.08 7.35 -6.88
C GLN A 30 -0.24 7.87 -5.46
N LYS A 31 0.78 8.51 -4.89
CA LYS A 31 0.70 9.14 -3.55
C LYS A 31 -0.41 10.18 -3.45
N LYS A 32 -0.52 11.08 -4.45
CA LYS A 32 -1.57 12.11 -4.48
C LYS A 32 -2.98 11.53 -4.59
N ARG A 33 -3.15 10.43 -5.35
CA ARG A 33 -4.47 9.79 -5.54
C ARG A 33 -4.93 9.01 -4.32
N ASN A 34 -3.99 8.51 -3.53
CA ASN A 34 -4.27 7.61 -2.42
C ASN A 34 -4.42 8.34 -1.07
N SER A 35 -4.38 9.68 -0.99
CA SER A 35 -4.64 10.40 0.25
C SER A 35 -5.99 11.12 0.23
N ILE A 36 -6.84 10.89 1.23
CA ILE A 36 -8.06 11.68 1.48
C ILE A 36 -7.94 12.30 2.88
N ASP A 37 -8.10 13.63 2.96
CA ASP A 37 -8.04 14.37 4.24
C ASP A 37 -6.73 14.16 5.04
N GLY A 38 -5.61 14.03 4.31
CA GLY A 38 -4.30 13.75 4.91
C GLY A 38 -4.09 12.29 5.33
N GLU A 39 -5.08 11.43 5.12
CA GLU A 39 -4.99 10.01 5.44
C GLU A 39 -4.73 9.16 4.20
N GLU A 40 -3.70 8.34 4.26
CA GLU A 40 -3.33 7.42 3.19
C GLU A 40 -4.27 6.21 3.15
N LEU A 41 -4.75 5.90 1.97
CA LEU A 41 -5.68 4.83 1.65
C LEU A 41 -4.93 3.77 0.85
N LEU A 42 -4.94 2.56 1.37
CA LEU A 42 -4.39 1.38 0.72
C LEU A 42 -5.51 0.66 -0.03
N ASP A 43 -5.22 0.19 -1.24
CA ASP A 43 -6.15 -0.71 -1.93
C ASP A 43 -5.91 -2.18 -1.56
N ASN A 44 -6.69 -3.08 -2.16
CA ASN A 44 -6.55 -4.52 -1.90
C ASN A 44 -5.13 -5.04 -2.19
N GLN A 45 -4.52 -4.58 -3.28
CA GLN A 45 -3.21 -5.09 -3.70
C GLN A 45 -2.13 -4.62 -2.74
N ASP A 46 -2.18 -3.35 -2.34
CA ASP A 46 -1.28 -2.78 -1.34
C ASP A 46 -1.34 -3.59 -0.04
N LEU A 47 -2.54 -3.92 0.44
CA LEU A 47 -2.72 -4.72 1.65
C LEU A 47 -2.17 -6.14 1.54
N LEU A 48 -2.42 -6.83 0.43
CA LEU A 48 -1.90 -8.19 0.22
C LEU A 48 -0.37 -8.18 0.22
N GLN A 49 0.24 -7.17 -0.40
CA GLN A 49 1.70 -7.01 -0.44
C GLN A 49 2.28 -6.63 0.92
N MET A 50 1.61 -5.75 1.67
CA MET A 50 2.06 -5.28 2.98
C MET A 50 1.96 -6.38 4.04
N LEU A 51 0.79 -7.04 4.14
CA LEU A 51 0.52 -8.03 5.18
C LEU A 51 1.03 -9.44 4.82
N LYS A 52 1.44 -9.66 3.56
CA LYS A 52 1.86 -10.98 3.04
C LYS A 52 0.81 -12.08 3.26
N ILE A 53 -0.47 -11.73 3.08
CA ILE A 53 -1.60 -12.66 3.27
C ILE A 53 -2.28 -13.00 1.94
N SER A 54 -3.06 -14.09 1.96
CA SER A 54 -3.90 -14.46 0.83
C SER A 54 -5.18 -13.60 0.76
N ASN A 55 -5.77 -13.53 -0.44
CA ASN A 55 -7.11 -12.94 -0.64
C ASN A 55 -8.17 -13.54 0.29
N ARG A 56 -8.11 -14.85 0.55
CA ARG A 56 -9.03 -15.54 1.47
C ARG A 56 -8.90 -15.04 2.89
N SER A 57 -7.66 -14.84 3.37
CA SER A 57 -7.38 -14.30 4.70
C SER A 57 -7.88 -12.87 4.84
N LEU A 58 -7.62 -12.02 3.84
CA LEU A 58 -8.09 -10.63 3.83
C LEU A 58 -9.63 -10.57 3.84
N GLN A 59 -10.29 -11.39 3.04
CA GLN A 59 -11.76 -11.49 3.03
C GLN A 59 -12.31 -11.91 4.39
N ARG A 60 -11.66 -12.88 5.05
CA ARG A 60 -12.03 -13.29 6.41
C ARG A 60 -11.90 -12.13 7.40
N TYR A 61 -10.81 -11.36 7.36
CA TYR A 61 -10.64 -10.22 8.27
C TYR A 61 -11.73 -9.14 8.10
N ARG A 62 -12.19 -8.93 6.85
CA ARG A 62 -13.34 -8.06 6.57
C ARG A 62 -14.64 -8.64 7.13
N SER A 63 -14.92 -9.91 6.84
CA SER A 63 -16.20 -10.53 7.21
C SER A 63 -16.41 -10.61 8.72
N ILE A 64 -15.33 -10.76 9.48
CA ILE A 64 -15.37 -10.77 10.95
C ILE A 64 -15.23 -9.37 11.57
N GLY A 65 -15.10 -8.31 10.75
CA GLY A 65 -14.98 -6.93 11.22
C GLY A 65 -13.64 -6.57 11.87
N LYS A 66 -12.60 -7.41 11.77
CA LYS A 66 -11.28 -7.14 12.36
C LYS A 66 -10.49 -6.08 11.60
N LEU A 67 -10.76 -5.90 10.31
CA LEU A 67 -10.09 -4.91 9.49
C LEU A 67 -11.15 -3.99 8.84
N PRO A 68 -11.31 -2.75 9.33
CA PRO A 68 -12.20 -1.77 8.73
C PRO A 68 -11.87 -1.51 7.27
N TYR A 69 -12.90 -1.26 6.47
CA TYR A 69 -12.77 -0.92 5.06
C TYR A 69 -13.87 0.04 4.65
N TYR A 70 -13.66 0.72 3.54
CA TYR A 70 -14.64 1.63 2.96
C TYR A 70 -14.59 1.54 1.45
N THR A 71 -15.66 2.03 0.82
CA THR A 71 -15.84 1.92 -0.62
C THR A 71 -15.85 3.32 -1.22
N ILE A 72 -14.98 3.56 -2.19
CA ILE A 72 -14.94 4.81 -2.96
C ILE A 72 -15.13 4.43 -4.42
N SER A 73 -16.20 4.93 -5.04
CA SER A 73 -16.56 4.63 -6.43
C SER A 73 -16.59 3.12 -6.76
N GLY A 74 -17.07 2.31 -5.81
CA GLY A 74 -17.17 0.85 -5.96
C GLY A 74 -15.87 0.07 -5.70
N LYS A 75 -14.73 0.75 -5.47
CA LYS A 75 -13.46 0.11 -5.10
C LYS A 75 -13.26 0.16 -3.59
N LEU A 76 -12.72 -0.93 -3.03
CA LEU A 76 -12.42 -1.08 -1.61
C LEU A 76 -11.09 -0.42 -1.25
N TYR A 77 -11.07 0.27 -0.12
CA TYR A 77 -9.92 0.96 0.44
C TYR A 77 -9.82 0.77 1.96
N TYR A 78 -8.60 0.96 2.49
CA TYR A 78 -8.20 0.71 3.87
C TYR A 78 -7.35 1.84 4.41
N LYS A 79 -7.66 2.33 5.62
CA LYS A 79 -6.93 3.48 6.17
C LYS A 79 -5.60 2.94 6.65
N LEU A 80 -4.50 3.61 6.30
CA LEU A 80 -3.19 3.20 6.80
C LEU A 80 -3.18 3.14 8.33
N SER A 81 -3.88 4.06 9.01
CA SER A 81 -4.04 4.09 10.47
C SER A 81 -4.71 2.81 11.03
N ASP A 82 -5.85 2.42 10.44
CA ASP A 82 -6.60 1.22 10.80
C ASP A 82 -5.77 -0.05 10.55
N VAL A 83 -5.04 -0.11 9.44
CA VAL A 83 -4.15 -1.23 9.11
C VAL A 83 -3.02 -1.34 10.14
N HIS A 84 -2.40 -0.22 10.52
CA HIS A 84 -1.40 -0.20 11.58
C HIS A 84 -1.98 -0.64 12.93
N GLN A 85 -3.22 -0.24 13.25
CA GLN A 85 -3.90 -0.70 14.46
C GLN A 85 -4.15 -2.21 14.44
N PHE A 86 -4.66 -2.73 13.33
CA PHE A 86 -4.86 -4.16 13.11
C PHE A 86 -3.56 -4.96 13.30
N ILE A 87 -2.44 -4.46 12.79
CA ILE A 87 -1.12 -5.05 12.99
C ILE A 87 -0.77 -5.07 14.49
N ARG A 88 -0.87 -3.93 15.18
CA ARG A 88 -0.57 -3.84 16.63
C ARG A 88 -1.41 -4.81 17.46
N GLU A 89 -2.71 -4.89 17.19
CA GLU A 89 -3.63 -5.80 17.88
C GLU A 89 -3.37 -7.28 17.57
N SER A 90 -2.81 -7.58 16.40
CA SER A 90 -2.45 -8.95 16.02
C SER A 90 -1.16 -9.43 16.68
N PHE A 91 -0.24 -8.52 17.01
CA PHE A 91 1.05 -8.83 17.64
C PHE A 91 1.05 -8.66 19.17
N ASN A 92 0.13 -7.87 19.74
CA ASN A 92 -0.06 -7.83 21.19
C ASN A 92 -1.05 -8.92 21.63
N PRO A 93 -0.66 -9.86 22.52
CA PRO A 93 -1.61 -10.78 23.12
C PRO A 93 -2.67 -9.98 23.91
N PRO A 94 -3.91 -10.48 24.02
CA PRO A 94 -4.93 -9.81 24.82
C PRO A 94 -4.45 -9.76 26.27
N THR A 95 -4.06 -8.58 26.75
CA THR A 95 -3.97 -8.34 28.18
C THR A 95 -5.40 -8.43 28.69
N THR A 96 -5.75 -9.57 29.29
CA THR A 96 -6.99 -9.78 30.03
C THR A 96 -7.22 -8.54 30.89
N LYS A 97 -8.18 -7.70 30.51
CA LYS A 97 -8.70 -6.65 31.40
C LYS A 97 -9.37 -7.42 32.53
N LEU A 98 -8.63 -7.69 33.59
CA LEU A 98 -9.17 -8.19 34.85
C LEU A 98 -10.33 -7.26 35.21
N SER A 99 -11.53 -7.82 35.22
CA SER A 99 -12.71 -7.20 35.78
C SER A 99 -12.37 -6.71 37.19
N ALA A 100 -12.25 -5.40 37.34
CA ALA A 100 -12.31 -4.77 38.66
C ALA A 100 -13.79 -4.78 39.06
N ASN A 101 -14.25 -5.92 39.58
CA ASN A 101 -15.46 -5.98 40.37
C ASN A 101 -15.25 -5.12 41.62
N LYS A 102 -16.04 -4.05 41.75
CA LYS A 102 -16.39 -3.45 43.02
C LYS A 102 -17.83 -3.01 42.97
#